data_AF-A0A0N4SWF7-F1
#
_entry.id   AF-A0A0N4SWF7-F1
#
_cell.length_a   1.000
_cell.length_b   1.000
_cell.length_c   1.000
_cell.angle_alpha   90.00
_cell.angle_beta   90.00
_cell.angle_gamma   90.00
#
_symmetry.space_group_name_H-M   'P 1'
#
loop_
_entity.id
_entity.type
_entity.pdbx_description
1 polymer ?
#
loop_
_entity_poly.entity_id
_entity_poly.type
_entity_poly.pdbx_seq_one_letter_code
_entity_poly.pdbx_strand_id
1 'polypeptide(L)'
;MGRRSTSSTKSGKFMNPTDQARKEARKRELKKNKKQRMMVRAAVLKMKDPKQIIRDMEKLDEMEFNPVQQPQLNEKVLKDKRKKLRETFERILRLYEKENPDIYKELRKLEVEYEQKRAQLSQYFDAVKLSGVMTMTCPAPVKTTAILRTWIRISMMTVLRTVTLTGQMQRVTGMSSGTARTVSATTLRRRSQV
;
A
#
# COMPACT_ATOMS: atom_id res chain seq x y z
N MET A 1 8.75 -8.55 -54.38
CA MET A 1 7.40 -8.05 -54.00
C MET A 1 7.34 -6.54 -54.19
N GLY A 2 6.74 -6.06 -55.29
CA GLY A 2 6.75 -4.63 -55.66
C GLY A 2 5.74 -3.75 -54.88
N ARG A 3 6.01 -2.43 -54.83
CA ARG A 3 5.04 -1.44 -54.33
C ARG A 3 3.81 -1.40 -55.24
N ARG A 4 2.61 -1.54 -54.67
CA ARG A 4 1.36 -1.25 -55.39
C ARG A 4 1.29 0.26 -55.69
N SER A 5 0.90 0.62 -56.91
CA SER A 5 0.64 2.00 -57.31
C SER A 5 -0.57 2.56 -56.53
N THR A 6 -0.46 3.79 -56.04
CA THR A 6 -1.47 4.39 -55.13
C THR A 6 -2.77 4.82 -55.81
N SER A 7 -2.90 4.57 -57.11
CA SER A 7 -4.09 4.82 -57.95
C SER A 7 -4.99 3.59 -58.14
N SER A 8 -4.59 2.40 -57.67
CA SER A 8 -5.42 1.19 -57.75
C SER A 8 -6.34 1.03 -56.52
N THR A 9 -7.51 0.41 -56.72
CA THR A 9 -8.46 0.08 -55.64
C THR A 9 -8.01 -1.13 -54.81
N LYS A 10 -8.67 -1.40 -53.67
CA LYS A 10 -8.42 -2.61 -52.84
C LYS A 10 -8.57 -3.93 -53.64
N SER A 11 -9.35 -3.90 -54.73
CA SER A 11 -9.60 -5.03 -55.64
C SER A 11 -8.66 -5.07 -56.85
N GLY A 12 -7.61 -4.24 -56.93
CA GLY A 12 -6.71 -4.16 -58.09
C GLY A 12 -7.25 -3.36 -59.29
N LYS A 13 -8.58 -3.21 -59.41
CA LYS A 13 -9.25 -2.41 -60.45
C LYS A 13 -8.78 -0.94 -60.42
N PHE A 14 -8.66 -0.32 -61.60
CA PHE A 14 -8.36 1.11 -61.75
C PHE A 14 -9.39 1.99 -61.02
N MET A 15 -8.95 3.12 -60.48
CA MET A 15 -9.80 4.03 -59.70
C MET A 15 -10.28 5.20 -60.57
N ASN A 16 -11.59 5.45 -60.57
CA ASN A 16 -12.21 6.58 -61.29
C ASN A 16 -11.45 7.90 -61.03
N PRO A 17 -11.04 8.67 -62.05
CA PRO A 17 -10.27 9.92 -61.88
C PRO A 17 -10.95 10.93 -60.95
N THR A 18 -12.28 11.00 -60.94
CA THR A 18 -13.05 11.85 -60.02
C THR A 18 -12.85 11.42 -58.56
N ASP A 19 -12.77 10.11 -58.29
CA ASP A 19 -12.46 9.59 -56.95
C ASP A 19 -10.99 9.70 -56.59
N GLN A 20 -10.07 9.74 -57.57
CA GLN A 20 -8.68 10.11 -57.32
C GLN A 20 -8.61 11.57 -56.82
N ALA A 21 -9.24 12.50 -57.54
CA ALA A 21 -9.31 13.92 -57.15
C ALA A 21 -9.95 14.13 -55.76
N ARG A 22 -11.10 13.48 -55.48
CA ARG A 22 -11.74 13.51 -54.14
C ARG A 22 -10.81 12.98 -53.04
N LYS A 23 -10.13 11.85 -53.27
CA LYS A 23 -9.20 11.25 -52.30
C LYS A 23 -7.97 12.12 -52.09
N GLU A 24 -7.48 12.80 -53.12
CA GLU A 24 -6.41 13.78 -52.98
C GLU A 24 -6.83 15.02 -52.20
N ALA A 25 -8.00 15.60 -52.47
CA ALA A 25 -8.54 16.72 -51.70
C ALA A 25 -8.64 16.35 -50.21
N ARG A 26 -9.26 15.21 -49.88
CA ARG A 26 -9.35 14.68 -48.51
C ARG A 26 -7.97 14.40 -47.90
N LYS A 27 -6.98 13.95 -48.67
CA LYS A 27 -5.59 13.73 -48.21
C LYS A 27 -4.85 15.05 -47.93
N ARG A 28 -5.13 16.12 -48.69
CA ARG A 28 -4.61 17.48 -48.46
C ARG A 28 -5.27 18.10 -47.22
N GLU A 29 -6.58 17.92 -47.05
CA GLU A 29 -7.35 18.35 -45.88
C GLU A 29 -6.90 17.63 -44.59
N LEU A 30 -6.82 16.30 -44.60
CA LEU A 30 -6.31 15.52 -43.46
C LEU A 30 -4.87 15.90 -43.05
N LYS A 31 -4.03 16.35 -44.00
CA LYS A 31 -2.72 16.96 -43.69
C LYS A 31 -2.85 18.30 -42.96
N LYS A 32 -3.76 19.19 -43.38
CA LYS A 32 -4.07 20.45 -42.66
C LYS A 32 -4.56 20.15 -41.25
N ASN A 33 -5.55 19.26 -41.11
CA ASN A 33 -6.14 18.88 -39.81
C ASN A 33 -5.10 18.20 -38.90
N LYS A 34 -4.16 17.41 -39.44
CA LYS A 34 -3.02 16.87 -38.67
C LYS A 34 -2.06 17.96 -38.21
N LYS A 35 -1.71 18.95 -39.06
CA LYS A 35 -0.89 20.10 -38.66
C LYS A 35 -1.57 20.90 -37.54
N GLN A 36 -2.85 21.26 -37.71
CA GLN A 36 -3.63 22.00 -36.70
C GLN A 36 -3.67 21.26 -35.35
N ARG A 37 -3.95 19.95 -35.36
CA ARG A 37 -3.91 19.11 -34.14
C ARG A 37 -2.54 19.13 -33.46
N MET A 38 -1.43 19.19 -34.21
CA MET A 38 -0.09 19.29 -33.62
C MET A 38 0.19 20.68 -33.05
N MET A 39 -0.23 21.76 -33.72
CA MET A 39 -0.11 23.13 -33.21
C MET A 39 -0.92 23.33 -31.92
N VAL A 40 -2.18 22.88 -31.90
CA VAL A 40 -3.02 22.91 -30.69
C VAL A 40 -2.40 22.09 -29.56
N ARG A 41 -1.86 20.89 -29.83
CA ARG A 41 -1.15 20.07 -28.84
C ARG A 41 0.11 20.74 -28.27
N ALA A 42 0.78 21.59 -29.04
CA ALA A 42 1.93 22.37 -28.56
C ALA A 42 1.47 23.56 -27.70
N ALA A 43 0.49 24.33 -28.16
CA ALA A 43 -0.09 25.45 -27.42
C ALA A 43 -0.67 25.02 -26.06
N VAL A 44 -1.47 23.95 -26.03
CA VAL A 44 -2.04 23.36 -24.80
C VAL A 44 -0.96 22.83 -23.85
N LEU A 45 0.24 22.53 -24.33
CA LEU A 45 1.38 22.13 -23.48
C LEU A 45 2.13 23.35 -22.92
N LYS A 46 2.21 24.46 -23.67
CA LYS A 46 2.77 25.74 -23.19
C LYS A 46 1.88 26.44 -22.16
N MET A 47 0.55 26.27 -22.24
CA MET A 47 -0.42 26.82 -21.29
C MET A 47 -0.47 26.07 -19.94
N LYS A 48 0.49 25.19 -19.64
CA LYS A 48 0.54 24.44 -18.37
C LYS A 48 1.66 24.93 -17.49
N ASP A 49 1.32 25.39 -16.29
CA ASP A 49 2.30 25.73 -15.27
C ASP A 49 3.06 24.46 -14.81
N PRO A 50 4.38 24.37 -15.02
CA PRO A 50 5.16 23.22 -14.55
C PRO A 50 5.17 23.15 -13.02
N LYS A 51 5.15 24.31 -12.33
CA LYS A 51 5.05 24.43 -10.87
C LYS A 51 3.72 23.86 -10.33
N GLN A 52 2.63 23.90 -11.12
CA GLN A 52 1.36 23.24 -10.75
C GLN A 52 1.45 21.72 -10.85
N ILE A 53 2.14 21.19 -11.87
CA ILE A 53 2.30 19.74 -12.06
C ILE A 53 3.09 19.10 -10.92
N ILE A 54 4.09 19.81 -10.34
CA ILE A 54 4.78 19.37 -9.12
C ILE A 54 3.79 19.28 -7.95
N ARG A 55 3.03 20.36 -7.67
CA ARG A 55 2.03 20.39 -6.58
C ARG A 55 0.96 19.29 -6.71
N ASP A 56 0.56 18.93 -7.92
CA ASP A 56 -0.42 17.87 -8.15
C ASP A 56 0.20 16.45 -8.10
N MET A 57 1.53 16.32 -8.17
CA MET A 57 2.23 15.09 -7.78
C MET A 57 2.42 15.01 -6.27
N GLU A 58 2.85 16.08 -5.60
CA GLU A 58 3.03 16.14 -4.14
C GLU A 58 1.76 15.68 -3.41
N LYS A 59 0.57 16.17 -3.81
CA LYS A 59 -0.73 15.71 -3.27
C LYS A 59 -1.02 14.22 -3.47
N LEU A 60 -0.60 13.63 -4.61
CA LEU A 60 -0.79 12.19 -4.84
C LEU A 60 0.16 11.34 -3.96
N ASP A 61 1.29 11.91 -3.58
CA ASP A 61 2.29 11.27 -2.73
C ASP A 61 1.86 11.40 -1.25
N GLU A 62 1.37 12.56 -0.82
CA GLU A 62 0.68 12.75 0.47
C GLU A 62 -0.52 11.79 0.65
N MET A 63 -1.27 11.51 -0.43
CA MET A 63 -2.37 10.54 -0.42
C MET A 63 -1.93 9.07 -0.41
N GLU A 64 -0.72 8.73 -0.89
CA GLU A 64 -0.19 7.36 -0.86
C GLU A 64 0.51 7.06 0.47
N PHE A 65 1.25 8.03 1.01
CA PHE A 65 2.07 7.90 2.23
C PHE A 65 1.37 8.39 3.51
N ASN A 66 0.03 8.47 3.53
CA ASN A 66 -0.71 8.82 4.75
C ASN A 66 -0.67 7.64 5.76
N PRO A 67 -0.10 7.80 6.96
CA PRO A 67 -0.03 6.70 7.93
C PRO A 67 -1.35 6.46 8.66
N VAL A 68 -2.24 7.47 8.72
CA VAL A 68 -3.49 7.47 9.51
C VAL A 68 -4.69 6.95 8.71
N GLN A 69 -4.79 7.33 7.43
CA GLN A 69 -5.90 6.92 6.55
C GLN A 69 -5.39 6.04 5.41
N GLN A 70 -6.05 4.92 5.17
CA GLN A 70 -5.78 4.12 3.96
C GLN A 70 -6.14 4.94 2.69
N PRO A 71 -5.35 4.86 1.61
CA PRO A 71 -5.64 5.61 0.39
C PRO A 71 -7.01 5.24 -0.19
N GLN A 72 -7.88 6.24 -0.39
CA GLN A 72 -9.22 6.06 -0.99
C GLN A 72 -9.18 5.58 -2.46
N LEU A 73 -8.00 5.54 -3.07
CA LEU A 73 -7.77 5.11 -4.44
C LEU A 73 -6.80 3.93 -4.47
N ASN A 74 -7.15 2.90 -5.25
CA ASN A 74 -6.27 1.77 -5.55
C ASN A 74 -4.87 2.26 -6.00
N GLU A 75 -3.81 1.71 -5.40
CA GLU A 75 -2.41 2.04 -5.68
C GLU A 75 -2.09 2.15 -7.18
N LYS A 76 -2.62 1.22 -7.99
CA LYS A 76 -2.36 1.21 -9.44
C LYS A 76 -2.83 2.51 -10.10
N VAL A 77 -3.97 3.05 -9.65
CA VAL A 77 -4.53 4.32 -10.15
C VAL A 77 -3.68 5.51 -9.70
N LEU A 78 -3.13 5.49 -8.48
CA LEU A 78 -2.19 6.52 -8.01
C LEU A 78 -0.89 6.50 -8.83
N LYS A 79 -0.32 5.30 -9.02
CA LYS A 79 0.91 5.05 -9.80
C LYS A 79 0.72 5.46 -11.27
N ASP A 80 -0.42 5.13 -11.89
CA ASP A 80 -0.78 5.56 -13.25
C ASP A 80 -1.02 7.07 -13.37
N LYS A 81 -1.60 7.73 -12.35
CA LYS A 81 -1.77 9.20 -12.31
C LYS A 81 -0.41 9.90 -12.20
N ARG A 82 0.44 9.49 -11.25
CA ARG A 82 1.80 10.03 -11.06
C ARG A 82 2.63 9.90 -12.33
N LYS A 83 2.57 8.75 -13.02
CA LYS A 83 3.24 8.53 -14.30
C LYS A 83 2.82 9.54 -15.38
N LYS A 84 1.51 9.78 -15.55
CA LYS A 84 0.99 10.75 -16.52
C LYS A 84 1.38 12.21 -16.21
N LEU A 85 1.55 12.55 -14.94
CA LEU A 85 2.08 13.87 -14.54
C LEU A 85 3.58 13.99 -14.87
N ARG A 86 4.40 12.99 -14.53
CA ARG A 86 5.82 12.94 -14.93
C ARG A 86 6.01 13.00 -16.45
N GLU A 87 5.27 12.21 -17.22
CA GLU A 87 5.25 12.26 -18.70
C GLU A 87 4.83 13.63 -19.25
N THR A 88 4.01 14.40 -18.52
CA THR A 88 3.66 15.76 -18.90
C THR A 88 4.80 16.74 -18.57
N PHE A 89 5.42 16.61 -17.40
CA PHE A 89 6.53 17.44 -16.95
C PHE A 89 7.77 17.29 -17.84
N GLU A 90 8.18 16.05 -18.17
CA GLU A 90 9.27 15.77 -19.13
C GLU A 90 9.05 16.46 -20.48
N ARG A 91 7.81 16.48 -20.96
CA ARG A 91 7.48 17.09 -22.25
C ARG A 91 7.48 18.63 -22.19
N ILE A 92 7.38 19.21 -21.00
CA ILE A 92 7.56 20.65 -20.75
C ILE A 92 9.06 20.98 -20.60
N LEU A 93 9.84 20.14 -19.91
CA LEU A 93 11.31 20.28 -19.86
C LEU A 93 11.92 20.36 -21.26
N ARG A 94 11.55 19.43 -22.16
CA ARG A 94 12.00 19.40 -23.57
C ARG A 94 11.48 20.56 -24.45
N LEU A 95 10.60 21.42 -23.92
CA LEU A 95 10.26 22.71 -24.54
C LEU A 95 11.18 23.81 -23.98
N TYR A 96 11.28 23.95 -22.65
CA TYR A 96 12.12 24.98 -22.03
C TYR A 96 13.62 24.81 -22.31
N GLU A 97 14.11 23.58 -22.46
CA GLU A 97 15.45 23.25 -22.98
C GLU A 97 15.80 24.00 -24.28
N LYS A 98 14.79 24.32 -25.10
CA LYS A 98 14.95 24.97 -26.41
C LYS A 98 14.51 26.42 -26.45
N GLU A 99 13.69 26.85 -25.49
CA GLU A 99 13.09 28.18 -25.46
C GLU A 99 13.72 29.09 -24.42
N ASN A 100 14.07 28.59 -23.23
CA ASN A 100 14.71 29.36 -22.15
C ASN A 100 15.55 28.44 -21.23
N PRO A 101 16.89 28.39 -21.39
CA PRO A 101 17.74 27.44 -20.67
C PRO A 101 17.79 27.70 -19.15
N ASP A 102 17.53 28.92 -18.69
CA ASP A 102 17.55 29.25 -17.26
C ASP A 102 16.27 28.79 -16.54
N ILE A 103 15.10 28.89 -17.20
CA ILE A 103 13.86 28.28 -16.70
C ILE A 103 14.03 26.75 -16.64
N TYR A 104 14.69 26.13 -17.63
CA TYR A 104 15.01 24.71 -17.57
C TYR A 104 15.86 24.33 -16.33
N LYS A 105 16.84 25.16 -15.94
CA LYS A 105 17.63 24.96 -14.70
C LYS A 105 16.73 25.04 -13.44
N GLU A 106 15.81 25.99 -13.36
CA GLU A 106 14.83 26.06 -12.26
C GLU A 106 13.96 24.80 -12.18
N LEU A 107 13.38 24.38 -13.32
CA LEU A 107 12.50 23.21 -13.35
C LEU A 107 13.25 21.93 -12.97
N ARG A 108 14.54 21.82 -13.34
CA ARG A 108 15.37 20.68 -12.94
C ARG A 108 15.73 20.67 -11.46
N LYS A 109 15.84 21.83 -10.80
CA LYS A 109 15.97 21.93 -9.33
C LYS A 109 14.69 21.44 -8.64
N LEU A 110 13.53 21.96 -9.06
CA LEU A 110 12.22 21.59 -8.51
C LEU A 110 11.91 20.09 -8.65
N GLU A 111 12.38 19.47 -9.73
CA GLU A 111 12.29 18.02 -9.92
C GLU A 111 13.10 17.25 -8.86
N VAL A 112 14.35 17.65 -8.62
CA VAL A 112 15.22 17.06 -7.59
C VAL A 112 14.66 17.29 -6.18
N GLU A 113 14.16 18.49 -5.88
CA GLU A 113 13.51 18.82 -4.61
C GLU A 113 12.27 17.94 -4.36
N TYR A 114 11.43 17.73 -5.38
CA TYR A 114 10.29 16.81 -5.31
C TYR A 114 10.72 15.36 -5.05
N GLU A 115 11.77 14.87 -5.72
CA GLU A 115 12.26 13.50 -5.48
C GLU A 115 12.89 13.33 -4.08
N GLN A 116 13.55 14.37 -3.54
CA GLN A 116 14.03 14.38 -2.15
C GLN A 116 12.88 14.35 -1.14
N LYS A 117 11.85 15.21 -1.29
CA LYS A 117 10.64 15.18 -0.46
C LYS A 117 9.96 13.81 -0.49
N ARG A 118 9.83 13.23 -1.69
CA ARG A 118 9.23 11.91 -1.89
C ARG A 118 10.01 10.78 -1.21
N ALA A 119 11.35 10.84 -1.24
CA ALA A 119 12.19 9.89 -0.53
C ALA A 119 12.02 9.99 1.00
N GLN A 120 11.97 11.22 1.54
CA GLN A 120 11.70 11.47 2.96
C GLN A 120 10.31 10.97 3.40
N LEU A 121 9.27 11.23 2.60
CA LEU A 121 7.91 10.73 2.85
C LEU A 121 7.83 9.20 2.87
N SER A 122 8.48 8.52 1.92
CA SER A 122 8.55 7.04 1.93
C SER A 122 9.26 6.53 3.18
N GLN A 123 10.46 7.04 3.48
CA GLN A 123 11.24 6.63 4.65
C GLN A 123 10.46 6.83 5.97
N TYR A 124 9.75 7.95 6.10
CA TYR A 124 8.89 8.22 7.25
C TYR A 124 7.72 7.23 7.33
N PHE A 125 7.01 7.00 6.23
CA PHE A 125 5.91 6.04 6.17
C PHE A 125 6.37 4.62 6.52
N ASP A 126 7.48 4.17 5.92
CA ASP A 126 8.07 2.85 6.16
C ASP A 126 8.49 2.68 7.63
N ALA A 127 9.12 3.70 8.23
CA ALA A 127 9.46 3.71 9.66
C ALA A 127 8.24 3.69 10.60
N VAL A 128 7.16 4.41 10.24
CA VAL A 128 5.90 4.40 11.01
C VAL A 128 5.18 3.05 10.86
N LYS A 129 5.19 2.42 9.67
CA LYS A 129 4.66 1.06 9.49
C LYS A 129 5.44 0.03 10.29
N LEU A 130 6.77 0.09 10.26
CA LEU A 130 7.62 -0.83 11.03
C LEU A 130 7.40 -0.69 12.54
N SER A 131 7.38 0.53 13.08
CA SER A 131 7.15 0.76 14.51
C SER A 131 5.73 0.36 14.97
N GLY A 132 4.70 0.64 14.18
CA GLY A 132 3.32 0.22 14.45
C GLY A 132 3.07 -1.30 14.36
N VAL A 133 3.89 -2.03 13.59
CA VAL A 133 3.90 -3.51 13.61
C VAL A 133 4.65 -4.03 14.84
N MET A 134 5.76 -3.37 15.22
CA MET A 134 6.60 -3.82 16.32
C MET A 134 5.91 -3.72 17.69
N THR A 135 5.02 -2.74 17.90
CA THR A 135 4.16 -2.66 19.10
C THR A 135 3.09 -3.75 19.15
N MET A 136 2.65 -4.27 18.00
CA MET A 136 1.60 -5.30 17.92
C MET A 136 2.12 -6.74 17.87
N THR A 137 3.41 -6.95 17.58
CA THR A 137 4.01 -8.30 17.47
C THR A 137 4.95 -8.66 18.62
N CYS A 138 5.08 -7.79 19.63
CA CYS A 138 5.86 -8.06 20.82
C CYS A 138 5.24 -9.26 21.58
N PRO A 139 5.90 -10.44 21.65
CA PRO A 139 5.39 -11.54 22.44
C PRO A 139 5.51 -11.13 23.90
N ALA A 140 4.40 -11.02 24.61
CA ALA A 140 4.44 -10.82 26.06
C ALA A 140 5.34 -11.91 26.67
N PRO A 141 6.22 -11.59 27.64
CA PRO A 141 7.25 -12.51 28.15
C PRO A 141 6.66 -13.59 29.09
N VAL A 142 5.72 -14.37 28.57
CA VAL A 142 5.18 -15.57 29.23
C VAL A 142 6.20 -16.71 29.14
N LYS A 143 6.42 -17.38 30.27
CA LYS A 143 7.21 -18.64 30.44
C LYS A 143 8.71 -18.52 30.80
N THR A 144 9.15 -17.48 31.51
CA THR A 144 10.32 -17.63 32.43
C THR A 144 10.01 -18.51 33.65
N THR A 145 8.72 -18.76 33.95
CA THR A 145 8.21 -19.55 35.08
C THR A 145 8.37 -21.07 34.94
N ALA A 146 8.96 -21.57 33.84
CA ALA A 146 9.17 -23.00 33.63
C ALA A 146 10.27 -23.58 34.56
N ILE A 147 11.36 -22.83 34.78
CA ILE A 147 12.57 -23.31 35.48
C ILE A 147 12.34 -23.45 36.99
N LEU A 148 11.56 -22.57 37.62
CA LEU A 148 11.28 -22.66 39.06
C LEU A 148 10.39 -23.86 39.41
N ARG A 149 9.48 -24.27 38.51
CA ARG A 149 8.53 -25.37 38.76
C ARG A 149 9.16 -26.76 38.70
N THR A 150 10.26 -26.95 37.97
CA THR A 150 10.97 -28.24 37.94
C THR A 150 11.78 -28.46 39.21
N TRP A 151 12.51 -27.45 39.70
CA TRP A 151 13.31 -27.54 40.93
C TRP A 151 12.48 -27.90 42.17
N ILE A 152 11.32 -27.26 42.37
CA ILE A 152 10.41 -27.56 43.49
C ILE A 152 9.93 -29.02 43.43
N ARG A 153 9.62 -29.52 42.22
CA ARG A 153 9.12 -30.90 42.03
C ARG A 153 10.19 -31.96 42.24
N ILE A 154 11.45 -31.67 41.88
CA ILE A 154 12.59 -32.55 42.17
C ILE A 154 12.80 -32.67 43.69
N SER A 155 12.77 -31.55 44.41
CA SER A 155 12.95 -31.51 45.88
C SER A 155 11.91 -32.37 46.63
N MET A 156 10.62 -32.26 46.28
CA MET A 156 9.58 -33.08 46.93
C MET A 156 9.72 -34.58 46.67
N MET A 157 10.25 -35.00 45.51
CA MET A 157 10.39 -36.43 45.19
C MET A 157 11.53 -37.11 45.97
N THR A 158 12.52 -36.37 46.46
CA THR A 158 13.56 -36.93 47.35
C THR A 158 12.99 -37.20 48.74
N VAL A 159 12.20 -36.26 49.29
CA VAL A 159 11.60 -36.37 50.64
C VAL A 159 10.58 -37.51 50.70
N LEU A 160 9.77 -37.72 49.66
CA LEU A 160 8.75 -38.78 49.67
C LEU A 160 9.33 -40.20 49.66
N ARG A 161 10.58 -40.38 49.22
CA ARG A 161 11.23 -41.70 49.08
C ARG A 161 11.84 -42.24 50.38
N THR A 162 12.11 -41.40 51.37
CA THR A 162 12.66 -41.84 52.67
C THR A 162 11.55 -42.27 53.65
N VAL A 163 10.35 -41.71 53.53
CA VAL A 163 9.21 -42.02 54.41
C VAL A 163 8.61 -43.42 54.12
N THR A 164 8.71 -43.92 52.89
CA THR A 164 8.11 -45.20 52.47
C THR A 164 8.83 -46.46 52.98
N LEU A 165 9.95 -46.34 53.70
CA LEU A 165 10.71 -47.49 54.21
C LEU A 165 10.48 -47.83 55.70
N THR A 166 9.80 -46.97 56.46
CA THR A 166 9.54 -47.19 57.91
C THR A 166 8.07 -47.45 58.26
N GLY A 167 7.14 -47.27 57.31
CA GLY A 167 5.69 -47.43 57.54
C GLY A 167 5.15 -48.87 57.61
N GLN A 168 6.00 -49.90 57.55
CA GLN A 168 5.58 -51.32 57.52
C GLN A 168 5.39 -51.96 58.91
N MET A 169 5.28 -51.17 59.99
CA MET A 169 5.01 -51.67 61.35
C MET A 169 4.08 -50.76 62.15
N GLN A 170 2.76 -50.87 61.90
CA GLN A 170 1.78 -51.17 62.95
C GLN A 170 0.38 -51.42 62.37
N ARG A 171 -0.27 -52.49 62.86
CA ARG A 171 -1.69 -52.81 62.66
C ARG A 171 -2.47 -52.49 63.96
N VAL A 172 -3.79 -52.66 63.89
CA VAL A 172 -4.75 -52.88 65.00
C VAL A 172 -5.44 -51.62 65.57
N THR A 173 -6.78 -51.70 65.66
CA THR A 173 -7.76 -50.82 66.35
C THR A 173 -7.87 -49.35 65.90
N GLY A 174 -9.06 -48.77 65.72
CA GLY A 174 -10.41 -49.34 65.85
C GLY A 174 -11.57 -48.40 65.49
N MET A 175 -12.79 -48.93 65.67
CA MET A 175 -14.15 -48.35 65.73
C MET A 175 -14.30 -46.89 66.24
N SER A 176 -15.35 -46.10 65.95
CA SER A 176 -16.65 -46.35 65.25
C SER A 176 -17.45 -45.05 64.97
N SER A 177 -18.38 -45.12 64.00
CA SER A 177 -19.69 -44.42 63.90
C SER A 177 -19.86 -42.93 64.30
N GLY A 178 -20.38 -42.12 63.37
CA GLY A 178 -20.97 -40.79 63.65
C GLY A 178 -21.87 -40.28 62.51
N THR A 179 -23.15 -40.03 62.78
CA THR A 179 -24.19 -39.72 61.78
C THR A 179 -24.79 -38.33 62.02
N ALA A 180 -25.05 -37.51 60.98
CA ALA A 180 -26.35 -36.81 60.76
C ALA A 180 -26.36 -35.66 59.71
N ARG A 181 -27.50 -35.62 58.98
CA ARG A 181 -28.30 -34.47 58.50
C ARG A 181 -27.70 -33.36 57.60
N THR A 182 -28.26 -33.32 56.39
CA THR A 182 -28.59 -32.12 55.62
C THR A 182 -29.82 -31.39 56.17
N VAL A 183 -29.86 -30.05 56.07
CA VAL A 183 -31.08 -29.19 56.05
C VAL A 183 -30.78 -27.94 55.17
N SER A 184 -31.80 -27.29 54.61
CA SER A 184 -31.70 -26.24 53.57
C SER A 184 -32.41 -24.91 53.92
N ALA A 185 -31.89 -23.79 53.38
CA ALA A 185 -32.55 -22.48 53.21
C ALA A 185 -31.76 -21.70 52.10
N THR A 186 -32.28 -20.88 51.17
CA THR A 186 -33.42 -19.90 51.14
C THR A 186 -33.16 -18.72 52.10
N THR A 187 -33.17 -17.41 51.76
CA THR A 187 -33.52 -16.60 50.57
C THR A 187 -32.42 -15.50 50.39
N LEU A 188 -32.48 -14.35 49.67
CA LEU A 188 -33.53 -13.54 49.03
C LEU A 188 -33.03 -12.92 47.68
N ARG A 189 -33.82 -12.05 47.06
CA ARG A 189 -33.72 -11.44 45.72
C ARG A 189 -34.08 -9.94 45.78
N ARG A 190 -33.25 -9.04 45.22
CA ARG A 190 -33.52 -7.63 44.78
C ARG A 190 -32.21 -7.07 44.18
N ARG A 191 -32.10 -6.33 43.06
CA ARG A 191 -33.01 -5.73 42.05
C ARG A 191 -33.75 -4.41 42.38
N SER A 192 -33.10 -3.32 42.01
CA SER A 192 -33.56 -1.94 41.71
C SER A 192 -32.44 -1.31 40.84
N GLN A 193 -32.62 -0.76 39.64
CA GLN A 193 -33.42 0.41 39.24
C GLN A 193 -33.16 1.63 40.13
N VAL A 194 -32.37 2.60 39.64
CA VAL A 194 -32.87 3.55 38.62
C VAL A 194 -32.10 3.32 37.33
#